data_AF-A0A932JLD0-F1
#
_entry.id   AF-A0A932JLD0-F1
#
_cell.length_a   1.000
_cell.length_b   1.000
_cell.length_c   1.000
_cell.angle_alpha   90.00
_cell.angle_beta   90.00
_cell.angle_gamma   90.00
#
_symmetry.space_group_name_H-M   'P 1'
#
loop_
_entity.id
_entity.type
_entity.pdbx_description
1 polymer ?
#
loop_
_entity_poly.entity_id
_entity_poly.type
_entity_poly.pdbx_seq_one_letter_code
_entity_poly.pdbx_strand_id
1 'polypeptide(L)' 'MKRIHDKIDKENPPIVGANYILKHDGADLYSAEVIEYKGGCWAKIKVNEPLHPEYSSLYKNGDIFDVKIASYQFDSIA' A
#
# COMPACT_ATOMS: atom_id res chain seq x y z
N MET A 1 -25.60 14.21 -7.71
CA MET A 1 -24.24 14.16 -7.12
C MET A 1 -23.60 12.84 -7.51
N LYS A 2 -22.71 12.83 -8.52
CA LYS A 2 -21.91 11.63 -8.82
C LYS A 2 -21.02 11.38 -7.60
N ARG A 3 -21.23 10.26 -6.90
CA ARG A 3 -20.25 9.77 -5.94
C ARG A 3 -19.03 9.40 -6.78
N ILE A 4 -18.06 10.31 -6.88
CA ILE A 4 -16.76 10.02 -7.45
C ILE A 4 -16.12 9.06 -6.45
N HIS A 5 -16.30 7.76 -6.71
CA HIS A 5 -15.52 6.74 -6.04
C HIS A 5 -14.14 6.84 -6.66
N ASP A 6 -13.29 7.69 -6.09
CA ASP A 6 -11.84 7.71 -6.29
C ASP A 6 -11.18 6.45 -5.67
N LYS A 7 -11.88 5.31 -5.75
CA LYS A 7 -11.51 4.04 -5.14
C LYS A 7 -10.91 3.16 -6.22
N ILE A 8 -9.59 3.33 -6.34
CA ILE A 8 -8.67 2.53 -7.13
C ILE A 8 -8.96 2.60 -8.63
N ASP A 9 -7.95 3.02 -9.39
CA ASP A 9 -7.75 2.54 -10.75
C ASP A 9 -7.79 1.01 -10.73
N LYS A 10 -8.98 0.43 -10.95
CA LYS A 10 -9.11 -1.01 -11.25
C LYS A 10 -8.20 -1.41 -12.43
N GLU A 11 -7.73 -0.43 -13.19
CA GLU A 11 -6.82 -0.58 -14.31
C GLU A 11 -5.38 -0.92 -13.88
N ASN A 12 -4.96 -0.57 -12.65
CA ASN A 12 -3.60 -0.86 -12.15
C ASN A 12 -3.62 -1.61 -10.80
N PRO A 13 -3.85 -2.93 -10.80
CA PRO A 13 -3.67 -3.74 -9.60
C PRO A 13 -2.21 -3.73 -9.12
N PRO A 14 -1.96 -3.86 -7.80
CA PRO A 14 -0.61 -4.00 -7.28
C PRO A 14 0.06 -5.26 -7.86
N ILE A 15 1.33 -5.11 -8.25
CA ILE A 15 2.13 -6.17 -8.87
C ILE A 15 2.90 -6.90 -7.76
N VAL A 16 2.75 -8.23 -7.71
CA VAL A 16 3.52 -9.05 -6.77
C VAL A 16 5.02 -8.97 -7.10
N GLY A 17 5.84 -8.72 -6.08
CA GLY A 17 7.28 -8.51 -6.17
C GLY A 17 7.69 -7.05 -6.45
N ALA A 18 6.73 -6.14 -6.66
CA ALA A 18 7.03 -4.72 -6.84
C ALA A 18 6.98 -3.96 -5.50
N ASN A 19 7.77 -2.87 -5.44
CA ASN A 19 7.87 -1.99 -4.29
C ASN A 19 7.02 -0.72 -4.49
N TYR A 20 6.31 -0.34 -3.45
CA TYR A 20 5.41 0.80 -3.46
C TYR A 20 5.58 1.65 -2.20
N ILE A 21 5.32 2.94 -2.33
CA ILE A 21 5.01 3.83 -1.21
C ILE A 21 3.50 3.69 -0.93
N LEU A 22 3.15 3.26 0.29
CA LEU A 22 1.77 3.20 0.71
C LEU A 22 1.37 4.51 1.38
N LYS A 23 0.31 5.12 0.86
CA LYS A 23 -0.29 6.35 1.40
C LYS A 23 -1.69 6.09 1.92
N HIS A 24 -2.04 6.74 3.01
CA HIS A 24 -3.38 6.73 3.57
C HIS A 24 -3.84 8.16 3.82
N ASP A 25 -5.05 8.50 3.35
CA ASP A 25 -5.59 9.86 3.42
C ASP A 25 -4.64 10.97 2.92
N GLY A 26 -3.81 10.65 1.91
CA GLY A 26 -2.84 11.55 1.31
C GLY A 26 -1.51 11.69 2.05
N ALA A 27 -1.31 10.97 3.16
CA ALA A 27 -0.05 10.93 3.89
C ALA A 27 0.75 9.66 3.55
N ASP A 28 2.04 9.84 3.29
CA ASP A 28 2.99 8.75 3.05
C ASP A 28 3.27 8.03 4.37
N LEU A 29 3.11 6.71 4.42
CA LEU A 29 3.27 5.96 5.67
C LEU A 29 4.58 5.17 5.71
N TYR A 30 4.74 4.28 4.75
CA TYR A 30 5.86 3.34 4.65
C TYR A 30 6.04 2.87 3.21
N SER A 31 7.25 2.43 2.89
CA SER A 31 7.51 1.65 1.67
C SER A 31 7.31 0.17 1.97
N ALA A 32 6.72 -0.55 1.01
CA ALA A 32 6.52 -1.99 1.13
C ALA A 32 6.58 -2.71 -0.21
N GLU A 33 6.97 -3.97 -0.15
CA GLU A 33 6.90 -4.93 -1.25
C GLU A 33 5.54 -5.65 -1.21
N VAL A 34 4.87 -5.80 -2.35
CA VAL A 34 3.68 -6.64 -2.44
C VAL A 34 4.12 -8.09 -2.59
N ILE A 35 3.94 -8.90 -1.56
CA ILE A 35 4.40 -10.30 -1.57
C ILE A 35 3.31 -11.29 -2.02
N GLU A 36 2.04 -10.92 -1.92
CA GLU A 36 0.93 -11.75 -2.40
C GLU A 36 -0.27 -10.90 -2.81
N TYR A 37 -0.83 -11.15 -3.99
CA TYR A 37 -2.11 -10.61 -4.43
C TYR A 37 -2.87 -11.67 -5.22
N LYS A 38 -4.01 -12.13 -4.67
CA LYS A 38 -4.84 -13.19 -5.26
C LYS A 38 -6.06 -12.64 -6.01
N GLY A 39 -6.07 -11.34 -6.30
CA GLY A 39 -7.25 -10.63 -6.76
C GLY A 39 -8.20 -10.27 -5.61
N GLY A 40 -8.94 -9.18 -5.77
CA GLY A 40 -9.93 -8.70 -4.80
C GLY A 40 -9.53 -7.40 -4.11
N CYS A 41 -9.96 -7.23 -2.86
CA CYS A 41 -9.81 -5.96 -2.12
C CYS A 41 -8.59 -5.92 -1.20
N TRP A 42 -7.82 -7.02 -1.09
CA TRP A 42 -6.74 -7.18 -0.13
C TRP A 42 -5.47 -7.65 -0.84
N ALA A 43 -4.33 -7.09 -0.43
CA ALA A 43 -3.00 -7.54 -0.81
C ALA A 43 -2.16 -7.75 0.44
N LYS A 44 -1.27 -8.74 0.41
CA LYS A 44 -0.29 -8.95 1.46
C LYS A 44 0.97 -8.20 1.09
N ILE A 45 1.46 -7.40 2.03
CA ILE A 45 2.67 -6.60 1.84
C ILE A 45 3.70 -6.94 2.90
N LYS A 46 4.96 -6.62 2.59
CA LYS A 46 6.09 -6.68 3.49
C LYS A 46 6.69 -5.28 3.59
N VAL A 47 6.69 -4.70 4.77
CA VAL A 47 7.25 -3.37 5.01
C VAL A 47 8.76 -3.40 4.78
N ASN A 48 9.24 -2.46 3.98
CA ASN A 48 10.66 -2.19 3.80
C ASN A 48 11.09 -1.16 4.85
N GLU A 49 10.52 0.03 4.84
CA GLU A 49 10.84 1.05 5.85
C GLU A 49 9.70 2.04 6.08
N PRO A 50 9.54 2.56 7.30
CA PRO A 50 8.67 3.69 7.57
C PRO A 50 9.22 4.95 6.89
N LEU A 51 8.35 5.74 6.26
CA LEU A 51 8.76 6.97 5.57
C LEU A 51 8.86 8.17 6.51
N HIS A 52 8.19 8.10 7.66
CA HIS A 52 8.24 9.13 8.69
C HIS A 52 8.64 8.56 10.07
N PRO A 53 9.40 9.32 10.88
CA PRO A 53 9.83 8.87 12.21
C PRO A 53 8.66 8.53 13.15
N GLU A 54 7.54 9.24 13.03
CA GLU A 54 6.34 9.02 13.83
C GLU A 54 5.72 7.63 13.61
N TYR A 55 5.91 7.05 12.42
CA TYR A 55 5.43 5.72 12.08
C TYR A 55 6.46 4.61 12.36
N SER A 56 7.68 4.95 12.77
CA SER A 56 8.74 3.96 13.01
C SER A 56 8.47 3.03 14.19
N SER A 57 7.57 3.42 15.09
CA SER A 57 7.10 2.55 16.18
C SER A 57 5.96 1.62 15.75
N LEU A 58 5.30 1.92 14.63
CA LEU A 58 4.14 1.20 14.11
C LEU A 58 4.50 0.24 12.98
N TYR A 59 5.44 0.62 12.11
CA TYR A 59 5.89 -0.18 10.97
C TYR A 59 7.38 -0.45 11.08
N LYS A 60 7.74 -1.73 11.21
CA LYS A 60 9.12 -2.18 11.27
C LYS A 60 9.51 -2.84 9.95
N ASN A 61 10.79 -2.70 9.59
CA ASN A 61 11.34 -3.44 8.47
C ASN A 61 11.07 -4.95 8.64
N GLY A 62 10.50 -5.57 7.61
CA GLY A 62 10.15 -6.98 7.58
C GLY A 62 8.75 -7.32 8.12
N ASP A 63 7.97 -6.36 8.63
CA ASP A 63 6.59 -6.62 9.05
C ASP A 63 5.74 -7.06 7.85
N ILE A 64 4.93 -8.11 8.05
CA ILE A 64 4.07 -8.67 7.00
C ILE A 64 2.63 -8.61 7.47
N PHE A 65 1.78 -7.98 6.67
CA PHE A 65 0.35 -7.89 6.95
C PHE A 65 -0.48 -7.66 5.68
N ASP A 66 -1.78 -7.91 5.79
CA ASP A 66 -2.74 -7.68 4.71
C ASP A 66 -3.25 -6.24 4.77
N VAL A 67 -3.20 -5.55 3.63
CA VAL A 67 -3.72 -4.20 3.46
C VAL A 67 -4.92 -4.21 2.53
N LYS A 68 -5.93 -3.40 2.88
CA LYS A 68 -7.09 -3.22 2.03
C LYS A 68 -6.74 -2.25 0.92
N ILE A 69 -6.52 -2.75 -0.29
CA ILE A 69 -6.07 -1.95 -1.44
C ILE A 69 -6.98 -0.73 -1.64
N ALA A 70 -8.28 -0.87 -1.40
CA ALA A 70 -9.27 0.20 -1.56
C ALA A 70 -9.18 1.34 -0.54
N SER A 71 -8.32 1.21 0.46
CA SER A 71 -8.10 2.17 1.52
C SER A 71 -6.71 2.82 1.45
N TYR A 72 -5.84 2.38 0.54
CA TYR A 72 -4.48 2.89 0.41
C TYR A 72 -4.20 3.26 -1.04
N GLN A 73 -3.29 4.23 -1.22
CA GLN A 73 -2.73 4.56 -2.53
C GLN A 73 -1.36 3.91 -2.64
N PHE A 74 -1.07 3.35 -3.81
CA PHE A 74 0.19 2.66 -4.11
C PHE A 74 0.96 3.49 -5.14
N ASP A 75 1.99 4.20 -4.69
CA ASP A 75 2.90 4.93 -5.58
C ASP A 75 4.08 4.03 -5.92
N SER A 76 4.28 3.73 -7.21
CA SER A 76 5.36 2.84 -7.64
C SER A 76 6.71 3.52 -7.44
N ILE A 77 7.65 2.80 -6.85
CA ILE A 77 9.05 3.24 -6.73
C ILE A 77 9.78 2.65 -7.94
N ALA A 78 10.01 3.48 -8.96
CA ALA A 78 10.72 3.10 -10.17
C ALA A 78 12.22 2.89 -9.92
#